data_AF-W7XBU2-F1
#
_entry.id   AF-W7XBU2-F1
#
_cell.length_a   1.000
_cell.length_b   1.000
_cell.length_c   1.000
_cell.angle_alpha   90.00
_cell.angle_beta   90.00
_cell.angle_gamma   90.00
#
_symmetry.space_group_name_H-M   'P 1'
#
loop_
_entity.id
_entity.type
_entity.pdbx_description
1 polymer ?
#
loop_
_entity_poly.entity_id
_entity_poly.type
_entity_poly.pdbx_seq_one_letter_code
_entity_poly.pdbx_strand_id
1 'polypeptide(L)'
;MLKLLKYNIAAAAAGLLAFDFIYPQIGKRSNNNSEDKNVDVQRRANFQPLKDLECKFREIFFDFYKIEGTRWKGLFFGYSNDNYWIDGAGYQLSENIFTNLIKTTHELHNMCLEATDRVLKDDLLLKEVFDIPKDMFPIIRKSWENRQLDLLSRYDFILGKNGQLYFLEVNGDTPSCIIEAGQAQKLWAEQFQLLQFNNIDFEIKQGLQKIMEQNGKSKLFMLYNSSQEDKCTFNYLHSLIKPISTNISIDIKNISQIDDVIENELKSDNFKSSIILKQYPFEWLASESTYNFFTNPQFYDNKSQIMIEPPWKIIMSNKAMSVLLYNMFPQNPHLAKASLGPIRYGGSGIPQVSKQKYGREGDSIILSNYYKGDFESFQTDSYQKFSSKPIFQEFIDSDHHQQRYITLSCWVIQGKPCGIVIREDLNPIIGQGSSVVPYYIEKKQSENEQQIQIDLITDTTQSNIRQSLYGKEEFNSNTDLIRLQENITEKKQYVDPLFQNKIIRQNNYSSYLQKKTVMSSTQNNQMHTQLFTDRLLDAQQPNQNKTTHRQSAGSTGKKFSPHS
;
A
#
# COMPACT_ATOMS: atom_id res chain seq x y z
N MET A 1 21.87 -4.91 -17.81
CA MET A 1 20.88 -4.91 -18.90
C MET A 1 19.64 -5.76 -18.59
N LEU A 2 19.76 -7.02 -18.16
CA LEU A 2 18.61 -7.88 -17.83
C LEU A 2 17.69 -7.38 -16.69
N LYS A 3 18.20 -6.61 -15.71
CA LYS A 3 17.37 -5.95 -14.67
C LYS A 3 16.49 -4.79 -15.20
N LEU A 4 16.93 -4.10 -16.24
CA LEU A 4 16.19 -2.98 -16.87
C LEU A 4 15.07 -3.46 -17.80
N LEU A 5 15.20 -4.67 -18.37
CA LEU A 5 14.14 -5.28 -19.16
C LEU A 5 12.97 -5.80 -18.30
N LYS A 6 13.22 -6.24 -17.06
CA LYS A 6 12.18 -6.77 -16.15
C LYS A 6 11.19 -5.71 -15.66
N TYR A 7 11.64 -4.50 -15.32
CA TYR A 7 10.76 -3.37 -14.95
C TYR A 7 9.84 -2.93 -16.11
N ASN A 8 10.33 -3.02 -17.36
CA ASN A 8 9.54 -2.69 -18.53
C ASN A 8 8.42 -3.69 -18.82
N ILE A 9 8.54 -4.96 -18.37
CA ILE A 9 7.51 -5.99 -18.58
C ILE A 9 6.34 -5.80 -17.60
N ALA A 10 6.62 -5.44 -16.33
CA ALA A 10 5.57 -5.12 -15.36
C ALA A 10 4.78 -3.86 -15.75
N ALA A 11 5.48 -2.80 -16.20
CA ALA A 11 4.85 -1.60 -16.73
C ALA A 11 4.09 -1.85 -18.05
N ALA A 12 4.57 -2.77 -18.90
CA ALA A 12 3.87 -3.16 -20.12
C ALA A 12 2.63 -4.01 -19.84
N ALA A 13 2.65 -4.88 -18.81
CA ALA A 13 1.47 -5.63 -18.38
C ALA A 13 0.38 -4.71 -17.82
N ALA A 14 0.73 -3.73 -16.99
CA ALA A 14 -0.19 -2.68 -16.53
C ALA A 14 -0.72 -1.81 -17.70
N GLY A 15 0.13 -1.47 -18.67
CA GLY A 15 -0.26 -0.70 -19.86
C GLY A 15 -1.17 -1.45 -20.84
N LEU A 16 -1.03 -2.78 -20.97
CA LEU A 16 -1.91 -3.63 -21.77
C LEU A 16 -3.27 -3.85 -21.09
N LEU A 17 -3.29 -3.99 -19.75
CA LEU A 17 -4.52 -4.04 -18.95
C LEU A 17 -5.37 -2.77 -19.09
N ALA A 18 -4.72 -1.60 -19.22
CA ALA A 18 -5.42 -0.34 -19.51
C ALA A 18 -6.09 -0.35 -20.90
N PHE A 19 -5.52 -1.04 -21.89
CA PHE A 19 -6.06 -1.05 -23.26
C PHE A 19 -7.37 -1.84 -23.37
N ASP A 20 -7.44 -3.02 -22.74
CA ASP A 20 -8.66 -3.84 -22.70
C ASP A 20 -9.79 -3.19 -21.88
N PHE A 21 -9.44 -2.26 -20.97
CA PHE A 21 -10.40 -1.49 -20.19
C PHE A 21 -10.86 -0.19 -20.89
N ILE A 22 -9.97 0.47 -21.63
CA ILE A 22 -10.25 1.73 -22.34
C ILE A 22 -11.09 1.48 -23.60
N TYR A 23 -10.85 0.39 -24.35
CA TYR A 23 -11.49 0.18 -25.65
C TYR A 23 -13.03 0.04 -25.58
N PRO A 24 -13.62 -0.69 -24.60
CA PRO A 24 -15.07 -0.72 -24.41
C PRO A 24 -15.65 0.61 -23.89
N GLN A 25 -14.84 1.44 -23.24
CA GLN A 25 -15.24 2.73 -22.64
C GLN A 25 -15.22 3.88 -23.65
N ILE A 26 -14.37 3.82 -24.69
CA ILE A 26 -14.39 4.78 -25.80
C ILE A 26 -15.71 4.68 -26.58
N GLY A 27 -16.29 3.48 -26.68
CA GLY A 27 -17.61 3.27 -27.31
C GLY A 27 -18.81 3.75 -26.49
N LYS A 28 -18.65 4.04 -25.19
CA LYS A 28 -19.71 4.56 -24.30
C LYS A 28 -19.64 6.07 -24.06
N ARG A 29 -18.68 6.76 -24.68
CA ARG A 29 -18.46 8.22 -24.52
C ARG A 29 -19.58 9.12 -25.05
N SER A 30 -20.62 8.61 -25.70
CA SER A 30 -21.70 9.44 -26.24
C SER A 30 -22.96 9.54 -25.39
N ASN A 31 -23.03 8.92 -24.20
CA ASN A 31 -24.14 9.11 -23.27
C ASN A 31 -23.75 8.56 -21.89
N ASN A 32 -23.36 9.41 -20.95
CA ASN A 32 -23.47 9.12 -19.52
C ASN A 32 -23.33 10.41 -18.71
N ASN A 33 -24.48 11.03 -18.42
CA ASN A 33 -24.72 11.66 -17.12
C ASN A 33 -24.78 10.55 -16.05
N SER A 34 -23.67 9.84 -15.80
CA SER A 34 -23.61 8.91 -14.66
C SER A 34 -23.40 9.76 -13.41
N GLU A 35 -24.51 10.14 -12.79
CA GLU A 35 -24.50 10.70 -11.44
C GLU A 35 -23.75 9.73 -10.51
N ASP A 36 -22.82 10.29 -9.74
CA ASP A 36 -22.10 9.63 -8.66
C ASP A 36 -23.15 9.20 -7.61
N LYS A 37 -23.55 7.93 -7.62
CA LYS A 37 -24.69 7.45 -6.79
C LYS A 37 -24.28 7.14 -5.35
N ASN A 38 -22.99 7.12 -5.03
CA ASN A 38 -22.50 6.79 -3.71
C ASN A 38 -22.48 8.04 -2.82
N VAL A 39 -23.48 8.13 -1.93
CA VAL A 39 -23.70 9.32 -1.09
C VAL A 39 -22.81 9.33 0.18
N ASP A 40 -22.14 8.21 0.48
CA ASP A 40 -21.41 7.98 1.73
C ASP A 40 -19.95 8.43 1.69
N VAL A 41 -19.32 8.42 0.52
CA VAL A 41 -18.04 9.12 0.26
C VAL A 41 -18.38 10.31 -0.63
N GLN A 42 -18.84 11.40 -0.02
CA GLN A 42 -19.09 12.61 -0.78
C GLN A 42 -17.76 13.15 -1.30
N ARG A 43 -17.67 13.24 -2.63
CA ARG A 43 -16.87 14.18 -3.43
C ARG A 43 -15.52 14.53 -2.81
N ARG A 44 -14.44 13.96 -3.35
CA ARG A 44 -13.09 14.50 -3.31
C ARG A 44 -13.15 16.04 -3.37
N ALA A 45 -13.08 16.69 -2.22
CA ALA A 45 -13.32 18.10 -2.08
C ALA A 45 -11.99 18.81 -2.36
N ASN A 46 -12.06 19.90 -3.10
CA ASN A 46 -10.86 20.68 -3.38
C ASN A 46 -10.54 21.55 -2.15
N PHE A 47 -9.26 21.67 -1.83
CA PHE A 47 -8.74 22.55 -0.79
C PHE A 47 -7.61 23.43 -1.35
N GLN A 48 -7.38 24.57 -0.72
CA GLN A 48 -6.16 25.33 -1.00
C GLN A 48 -4.97 24.47 -0.53
N PRO A 49 -3.91 24.32 -1.32
CA PRO A 49 -2.68 23.68 -0.82
C PRO A 49 -2.19 24.36 0.47
N LEU A 50 -1.59 23.59 1.37
CA LEU A 50 -1.10 24.09 2.65
C LEU A 50 -0.03 25.15 2.40
N LYS A 51 -0.22 26.34 2.99
CA LYS A 51 0.85 27.35 3.04
C LYS A 51 2.03 26.77 3.82
N ASP A 52 3.23 27.04 3.32
CA ASP A 52 4.49 26.62 3.94
C ASP A 52 4.58 25.10 4.19
N LEU A 53 3.92 24.29 3.33
CA LEU A 53 3.91 22.82 3.39
C LEU A 53 5.30 22.24 3.63
N GLU A 54 6.30 22.76 2.93
CA GLU A 54 7.69 22.30 3.07
C GLU A 54 8.27 22.53 4.48
N CYS A 55 7.96 23.68 5.09
CA CYS A 55 8.40 23.98 6.45
C CYS A 55 7.74 23.00 7.44
N LYS A 56 6.41 22.87 7.35
CA LYS A 56 5.63 21.97 8.20
C LYS A 56 6.05 20.51 8.08
N PHE A 57 6.34 20.04 6.86
CA PHE A 57 6.68 18.63 6.63
C PHE A 57 8.12 18.31 7.04
N ARG A 58 9.02 19.29 6.98
CA ARG A 58 10.37 19.17 7.54
C ARG A 58 10.33 18.98 9.07
N GLU A 59 9.42 19.66 9.76
CA GLU A 59 9.26 19.54 11.23
C GLU A 59 8.82 18.14 11.67
N ILE A 60 8.06 17.43 10.83
CA ILE A 60 7.60 16.07 11.11
C ILE A 60 8.42 14.98 10.40
N PHE A 61 9.55 15.34 9.78
CA PHE A 61 10.42 14.43 9.04
C PHE A 61 9.73 13.72 7.86
N PHE A 62 8.74 14.35 7.24
CA PHE A 62 8.07 13.82 6.05
C PHE A 62 8.75 14.35 4.78
N ASP A 63 9.91 13.80 4.43
CA ASP A 63 10.77 14.36 3.37
C ASP A 63 10.44 13.86 1.95
N PHE A 64 9.73 12.74 1.82
CA PHE A 64 9.43 12.13 0.51
C PHE A 64 8.06 12.54 -0.07
N TYR A 65 7.32 13.43 0.59
CA TYR A 65 5.99 13.86 0.13
C TYR A 65 5.94 14.41 -1.31
N LYS A 66 7.06 14.95 -1.82
CA LYS A 66 7.22 15.51 -3.17
C LYS A 66 7.63 14.49 -4.22
N ILE A 67 7.86 13.22 -3.87
CA ILE A 67 8.18 12.23 -4.89
C ILE A 67 7.05 12.13 -5.90
N GLU A 68 7.40 11.81 -7.14
CA GLU A 68 6.39 11.51 -8.17
C GLU A 68 5.51 10.37 -7.68
N GLY A 69 4.21 10.62 -7.64
CA GLY A 69 3.19 9.60 -7.47
C GLY A 69 2.93 8.87 -8.78
N THR A 70 1.65 8.62 -9.08
CA THR A 70 1.25 7.76 -10.20
C THR A 70 1.80 8.26 -11.54
N ARG A 71 2.52 7.39 -12.25
CA ARG A 71 3.05 7.65 -13.60
C ARG A 71 2.06 7.19 -14.67
N TRP A 72 1.62 8.13 -15.49
CA TRP A 72 0.67 7.88 -16.57
C TRP A 72 1.40 7.65 -17.89
N LYS A 73 1.14 6.54 -18.60
CA LYS A 73 1.60 6.37 -19.99
C LYS A 73 0.41 6.44 -20.94
N GLY A 74 0.13 7.62 -21.47
CA GLY A 74 -0.77 7.73 -22.62
C GLY A 74 -0.03 7.32 -23.88
N LEU A 75 -0.48 6.29 -24.60
CA LEU A 75 0.14 5.81 -25.86
C LEU A 75 0.34 6.96 -26.89
N PHE A 76 -0.41 8.06 -26.74
CA PHE A 76 -0.37 9.24 -27.61
C PHE A 76 -0.20 10.60 -26.90
N PHE A 77 -0.19 10.67 -25.56
CA PHE A 77 -0.30 11.95 -24.81
C PHE A 77 0.88 12.27 -23.88
N GLY A 78 1.94 11.46 -23.88
CA GLY A 78 3.10 11.65 -23.01
C GLY A 78 2.84 11.19 -21.56
N TYR A 79 3.76 11.56 -20.66
CA TYR A 79 3.69 11.24 -19.24
C TYR A 79 3.07 12.41 -18.46
N SER A 80 2.06 12.11 -17.63
CA SER A 80 1.68 12.98 -16.52
C SER A 80 2.02 12.27 -15.21
N ASN A 81 2.34 13.04 -14.17
CA ASN A 81 2.61 12.53 -12.84
C ASN A 81 1.70 13.26 -11.84
N ASP A 82 1.04 12.52 -10.96
CA ASP A 82 0.48 13.10 -9.75
C ASP A 82 1.57 13.24 -8.69
N ASN A 83 1.38 14.10 -7.69
CA ASN A 83 2.23 14.08 -6.51
C ASN A 83 1.87 12.87 -5.65
N TYR A 84 2.86 12.33 -4.93
CA TYR A 84 2.59 11.31 -3.94
C TYR A 84 1.64 11.81 -2.85
N TRP A 85 1.96 12.91 -2.17
CA TRP A 85 1.04 13.54 -1.22
C TRP A 85 0.18 14.61 -1.88
N ILE A 86 -1.14 14.56 -1.65
CA ILE A 86 -2.10 15.54 -2.18
C ILE A 86 -2.68 16.36 -1.02
N ASP A 87 -2.28 17.62 -0.91
CA ASP A 87 -2.80 18.57 0.10
C ASP A 87 -3.90 19.49 -0.45
N GLY A 88 -4.02 19.59 -1.78
CA GLY A 88 -5.06 20.37 -2.47
C GLY A 88 -6.42 19.68 -2.59
N ALA A 89 -6.60 18.52 -1.96
CA ALA A 89 -7.87 17.81 -1.92
C ALA A 89 -8.05 17.05 -0.60
N GLY A 90 -9.29 16.68 -0.28
CA GLY A 90 -9.61 15.82 0.85
C GLY A 90 -10.91 15.05 0.63
N TYR A 91 -10.97 13.81 1.09
CA TYR A 91 -12.19 12.98 1.03
C TYR A 91 -13.06 13.21 2.26
N GLN A 92 -14.35 13.45 2.04
CA GLN A 92 -15.33 13.54 3.12
C GLN A 92 -15.94 12.17 3.39
N LEU A 93 -15.82 11.70 4.63
CA LEU A 93 -16.48 10.49 5.09
C LEU A 93 -17.78 10.84 5.81
N SER A 94 -18.89 10.20 5.44
CA SER A 94 -20.10 10.20 6.27
C SER A 94 -19.82 9.53 7.62
N GLU A 95 -20.57 9.89 8.65
CA GLU A 95 -20.49 9.21 9.96
C GLU A 95 -20.78 7.71 9.83
N ASN A 96 -21.66 7.32 8.89
CA ASN A 96 -21.99 5.93 8.62
C ASN A 96 -20.81 5.15 8.08
N ILE A 97 -20.14 5.63 7.02
CA ILE A 97 -18.99 4.92 6.45
C ILE A 97 -17.81 4.90 7.42
N PHE A 98 -17.58 6.00 8.15
CA PHE A 98 -16.58 6.06 9.20
C PHE A 98 -16.83 5.00 10.27
N THR A 99 -18.04 4.99 10.85
CA THR A 99 -18.40 4.03 11.90
C THR A 99 -18.35 2.59 11.40
N ASN A 100 -18.82 2.34 10.17
CA ASN A 100 -18.77 1.02 9.54
C ASN A 100 -17.32 0.54 9.34
N LEU A 101 -16.42 1.41 8.86
CA LEU A 101 -15.01 1.08 8.67
C LEU A 101 -14.32 0.71 10.00
N ILE A 102 -14.56 1.48 11.07
CA ILE A 102 -13.97 1.23 12.39
C ILE A 102 -14.49 -0.09 12.98
N LYS A 103 -15.80 -0.34 12.94
CA LYS A 103 -16.41 -1.60 13.41
C LYS A 103 -15.90 -2.81 12.61
N THR A 104 -15.90 -2.70 11.28
CA THR A 104 -15.43 -3.76 10.38
C THR A 104 -13.95 -4.06 10.62
N THR A 105 -13.12 -3.03 10.79
CA THR A 105 -11.68 -3.21 11.07
C THR A 105 -11.46 -3.94 12.39
N HIS A 106 -12.23 -3.59 13.43
CA HIS A 106 -12.16 -4.28 14.71
C HIS A 106 -12.56 -5.75 14.59
N GLU A 107 -13.71 -6.03 13.96
CA GLU A 107 -14.21 -7.39 13.73
C GLU A 107 -13.19 -8.23 12.97
N LEU A 108 -12.66 -7.72 11.85
CA LEU A 108 -11.66 -8.42 11.04
C LEU A 108 -10.36 -8.65 11.78
N HIS A 109 -9.92 -7.72 12.63
CA HIS A 109 -8.75 -7.95 13.45
C HIS A 109 -8.95 -9.14 14.40
N ASN A 110 -10.14 -9.26 15.01
CA ASN A 110 -10.47 -10.37 15.89
C ASN A 110 -10.52 -11.70 15.13
N MET A 111 -11.15 -11.70 13.95
CA MET A 111 -11.19 -12.86 13.07
C MET A 111 -9.78 -13.27 12.62
N CYS A 112 -8.87 -12.31 12.35
CA CYS A 112 -7.47 -12.59 12.03
C CYS A 112 -6.72 -13.24 13.21
N LEU A 113 -6.97 -12.80 14.45
CA LEU A 113 -6.35 -13.41 15.64
C LEU A 113 -6.86 -14.84 15.85
N GLU A 114 -8.16 -15.08 15.69
CA GLU A 114 -8.76 -16.41 15.78
C GLU A 114 -8.24 -17.35 14.67
N ALA A 115 -8.16 -16.85 13.44
CA ALA A 115 -7.58 -17.57 12.31
C ALA A 115 -6.10 -17.90 12.56
N THR A 116 -5.34 -16.95 13.12
CA THR A 116 -3.93 -17.17 13.51
C THR A 116 -3.81 -18.28 14.55
N ASP A 117 -4.63 -18.26 15.60
CA ASP A 117 -4.66 -19.31 16.62
C ASP A 117 -4.98 -20.69 16.03
N ARG A 118 -5.91 -20.76 15.06
CA ARG A 118 -6.25 -21.98 14.34
C ARG A 118 -5.12 -22.50 13.45
N VAL A 119 -4.40 -21.61 12.76
CA VAL A 119 -3.27 -21.96 11.88
C VAL A 119 -2.12 -22.53 12.69
N LEU A 120 -1.79 -21.92 13.83
CA LEU A 120 -0.67 -22.36 14.66
C LEU A 120 -0.84 -23.77 15.24
N LYS A 121 -2.07 -24.26 15.34
CA LYS A 121 -2.41 -25.62 15.80
C LYS A 121 -2.31 -26.68 14.70
N ASP A 122 -1.97 -26.31 13.47
CA ASP A 122 -2.11 -27.19 12.30
C ASP A 122 -0.94 -27.03 11.31
N ASP A 123 -0.06 -28.03 11.29
CA ASP A 123 1.12 -28.07 10.41
C ASP A 123 0.74 -28.01 8.92
N LEU A 124 -0.42 -28.54 8.53
CA LEU A 124 -0.86 -28.51 7.13
C LEU A 124 -1.30 -27.10 6.73
N LEU A 125 -1.97 -26.35 7.62
CA LEU A 125 -2.27 -24.95 7.36
C LEU A 125 -0.99 -24.13 7.22
N LEU A 126 -0.05 -24.26 8.17
CA LEU A 126 1.22 -23.55 8.11
C LEU A 126 1.99 -23.84 6.81
N LYS A 127 2.08 -25.12 6.43
CA LYS A 127 2.88 -25.54 5.27
C LYS A 127 2.18 -25.31 3.93
N GLU A 128 0.96 -25.80 3.76
CA GLU A 128 0.32 -25.92 2.45
C GLU A 128 -0.55 -24.70 2.11
N VAL A 129 -1.07 -24.00 3.13
CA VAL A 129 -1.90 -22.81 2.94
C VAL A 129 -1.06 -21.54 3.02
N PHE A 130 -0.21 -21.43 4.03
CA PHE A 130 0.60 -20.24 4.28
C PHE A 130 2.02 -20.31 3.69
N ASP A 131 2.45 -21.43 3.10
CA ASP A 131 3.80 -21.60 2.51
C ASP A 131 4.94 -21.27 3.51
N ILE A 132 4.72 -21.52 4.81
CA ILE A 132 5.74 -21.30 5.85
C ILE A 132 6.66 -22.53 5.92
N PRO A 133 8.00 -22.36 5.89
CA PRO A 133 8.96 -23.44 6.09
C PRO A 133 8.84 -24.07 7.47
N LYS A 134 9.00 -25.39 7.51
CA LYS A 134 8.90 -26.17 8.76
C LYS A 134 9.85 -25.68 9.85
N ASP A 135 11.05 -25.21 9.50
CA ASP A 135 12.01 -24.76 10.51
C ASP A 135 11.56 -23.47 11.22
N MET A 136 10.60 -22.73 10.65
CA MET A 136 9.98 -21.56 11.30
C MET A 136 8.82 -21.93 12.23
N PHE A 137 8.29 -23.15 12.19
CA PHE A 137 7.12 -23.51 13.00
C PHE A 137 7.37 -23.33 14.51
N PRO A 138 8.52 -23.78 15.07
CA PRO A 138 8.77 -23.66 16.51
C PRO A 138 8.77 -22.20 16.98
N ILE A 139 9.47 -21.32 16.28
CA ILE A 139 9.59 -19.90 16.62
C ILE A 139 8.25 -19.17 16.51
N ILE A 140 7.49 -19.39 15.43
CA ILE A 140 6.20 -18.72 15.23
C ILE A 140 5.22 -19.16 16.34
N ARG A 141 5.14 -20.46 16.64
CA ARG A 141 4.36 -20.98 17.77
C ARG A 141 4.81 -20.40 19.10
N LYS A 142 6.10 -20.38 19.35
CA LYS A 142 6.68 -19.88 20.58
C LYS A 142 6.34 -18.41 20.81
N SER A 143 6.38 -17.59 19.77
CA SER A 143 6.00 -16.18 19.86
C SER A 143 4.52 -15.99 20.24
N TRP A 144 3.63 -16.84 19.73
CA TRP A 144 2.20 -16.81 20.07
C TRP A 144 1.91 -17.35 21.47
N GLU A 145 2.53 -18.47 21.85
CA GLU A 145 2.43 -19.08 23.18
C GLU A 145 2.91 -18.12 24.28
N ASN A 146 4.00 -17.39 24.01
CA ASN A 146 4.53 -16.37 24.90
C ASN A 146 3.72 -15.07 24.89
N ARG A 147 2.67 -14.98 24.08
CA ARG A 147 1.83 -13.76 23.93
C ARG A 147 2.69 -12.53 23.65
N GLN A 148 3.66 -12.67 22.75
CA GLN A 148 4.47 -11.55 22.29
C GLN A 148 3.56 -10.53 21.59
N LEU A 149 3.52 -9.33 22.15
CA LEU A 149 2.69 -8.23 21.69
C LEU A 149 3.11 -7.78 20.27
N ASP A 150 2.13 -7.58 19.40
CA ASP A 150 2.30 -6.88 18.13
C ASP A 150 2.16 -5.35 18.32
N LEU A 151 2.57 -4.55 17.34
CA LEU A 151 2.43 -3.10 17.41
C LEU A 151 1.53 -2.56 16.30
N LEU A 152 1.86 -2.83 15.04
CA LEU A 152 1.31 -2.15 13.88
C LEU A 152 0.60 -3.13 12.94
N SER A 153 -0.55 -2.72 12.40
CA SER A 153 -1.18 -3.36 11.24
C SER A 153 -2.01 -2.36 10.45
N ARG A 154 -2.12 -2.56 9.14
CA ARG A 154 -2.98 -1.76 8.27
C ARG A 154 -3.93 -2.66 7.49
N TYR A 155 -5.23 -2.46 7.68
CA TYR A 155 -6.29 -3.19 6.98
C TYR A 155 -6.74 -2.39 5.77
N ASP A 156 -6.66 -2.98 4.59
CA ASP A 156 -7.00 -2.31 3.34
C ASP A 156 -8.39 -2.78 2.86
N PHE A 157 -9.21 -1.83 2.43
CA PHE A 157 -10.59 -2.02 2.03
C PHE A 157 -10.89 -1.35 0.69
N ILE A 158 -11.93 -1.85 0.04
CA ILE A 158 -12.58 -1.21 -1.10
C ILE A 158 -14.06 -1.00 -0.80
N LEU A 159 -14.58 0.15 -1.23
CA LEU A 159 -16.01 0.43 -1.18
C LEU A 159 -16.65 0.00 -2.51
N GLY A 160 -17.48 -1.04 -2.46
CA GLY A 160 -18.19 -1.52 -3.64
C GLY A 160 -19.25 -0.52 -4.11
N LYS A 161 -19.67 -0.63 -5.38
CA LYS A 161 -20.77 0.19 -5.96
C LYS A 161 -22.12 0.06 -5.24
N ASN A 162 -22.27 -0.97 -4.43
CA ASN A 162 -23.42 -1.21 -3.56
C ASN A 162 -23.32 -0.47 -2.21
N GLY A 163 -22.25 0.28 -1.95
CA GLY A 163 -22.00 0.95 -0.67
C GLY A 163 -21.42 0.02 0.41
N GLN A 164 -21.13 -1.24 0.09
CA GLN A 164 -20.57 -2.21 1.03
C GLN A 164 -19.05 -2.10 1.09
N LEU A 165 -18.48 -2.13 2.29
CA LEU A 165 -17.03 -2.26 2.49
C LEU A 165 -16.59 -3.72 2.35
N TYR A 166 -15.57 -3.96 1.54
CA TYR A 166 -14.95 -5.27 1.35
C TYR A 166 -13.48 -5.25 1.77
N PHE A 167 -13.08 -6.25 2.56
CA PHE A 167 -11.71 -6.49 2.99
C PHE A 167 -10.84 -6.98 1.83
N LEU A 168 -9.74 -6.29 1.57
CA LEU A 168 -8.76 -6.68 0.55
C LEU A 168 -7.61 -7.48 1.14
N GLU A 169 -7.00 -6.97 2.19
CA GLU A 169 -5.89 -7.61 2.89
C GLU A 169 -5.55 -6.92 4.23
N VAL A 170 -4.78 -7.63 5.06
CA VAL A 170 -4.12 -7.06 6.23
C VAL A 170 -2.62 -7.03 6.00
N ASN A 171 -2.03 -5.84 6.14
CA ASN A 171 -0.59 -5.65 6.15
C ASN A 171 -0.12 -5.78 7.61
N GLY A 172 0.22 -7.01 8.00
CA GLY A 172 0.46 -7.36 9.40
C GLY A 172 1.90 -7.23 9.91
N ASP A 173 2.91 -7.15 9.05
CA ASP A 173 4.32 -7.24 9.48
C ASP A 173 5.09 -5.94 9.29
N THR A 174 5.01 -5.36 8.09
CA THR A 174 5.72 -4.12 7.74
C THR A 174 4.80 -3.19 6.97
N PRO A 175 3.67 -2.76 7.58
CA PRO A 175 2.76 -1.82 6.94
C PRO A 175 3.44 -0.47 6.69
N SER A 176 3.04 0.19 5.61
CA SER A 176 3.58 1.48 5.15
C SER A 176 2.53 2.60 5.28
N CYS A 177 2.90 3.84 4.97
CA CYS A 177 2.04 5.03 5.06
C CYS A 177 1.67 5.52 6.48
N ILE A 178 2.49 5.24 7.51
CA ILE A 178 2.14 5.59 8.91
C ILE A 178 2.35 7.08 9.21
N ILE A 179 3.35 7.74 8.61
CA ILE A 179 3.60 9.17 8.80
C ILE A 179 2.52 10.02 8.13
N GLU A 180 2.01 9.56 7.00
CA GLU A 180 0.92 10.15 6.25
C GLU A 180 -0.39 10.06 7.03
N ALA A 181 -0.67 8.88 7.56
CA ALA A 181 -1.84 8.61 8.39
C ALA A 181 -1.75 9.30 9.75
N GLY A 182 -0.56 9.39 10.36
CA GLY A 182 -0.36 10.02 11.65
C GLY A 182 -0.30 11.55 11.53
N GLN A 183 0.91 12.08 11.27
CA GLN A 183 1.16 13.52 11.37
C GLN A 183 0.72 14.32 10.15
N ALA A 184 0.95 13.83 8.92
CA ALA A 184 0.75 14.66 7.73
C ALA A 184 -0.72 15.05 7.54
N GLN A 185 -1.65 14.08 7.64
CA GLN A 185 -3.07 14.39 7.54
C GLN A 185 -3.62 15.15 8.75
N LYS A 186 -3.02 14.97 9.93
CA LYS A 186 -3.40 15.72 11.13
C LYS A 186 -3.08 17.19 10.97
N LEU A 187 -1.87 17.52 10.52
CA LEU A 187 -1.48 18.90 10.18
C LEU A 187 -2.41 19.52 9.13
N TRP A 188 -2.81 18.72 8.14
CA TRP A 188 -3.76 19.14 7.12
C TRP A 188 -5.14 19.44 7.71
N ALA A 189 -5.70 18.52 8.50
CA ALA A 189 -7.02 18.69 9.12
C ALA A 189 -7.05 19.88 10.10
N GLU A 190 -5.98 20.07 10.89
CA GLU A 190 -5.83 21.19 11.81
C GLU A 190 -5.81 22.54 11.08
N GLN A 191 -5.12 22.63 9.94
CA GLN A 191 -5.08 23.85 9.12
C GLN A 191 -6.48 24.26 8.63
N PHE A 192 -7.29 23.29 8.22
CA PHE A 192 -8.64 23.52 7.71
C PHE A 192 -9.73 23.42 8.78
N GLN A 193 -9.35 23.17 10.03
CA GLN A 193 -10.28 23.07 11.17
C GLN A 193 -11.34 21.97 10.94
N LEU A 194 -10.90 20.87 10.34
CA LEU A 194 -11.73 19.72 9.98
C LEU A 194 -11.72 18.66 11.07
N LEU A 195 -12.79 17.89 11.11
CA LEU A 195 -12.93 16.74 12.00
C LEU A 195 -12.19 15.54 11.40
N GLN A 196 -11.36 14.87 12.19
CA GLN A 196 -10.64 13.66 11.80
C GLN A 196 -10.49 12.72 13.00
N PHE A 197 -10.56 11.41 12.74
CA PHE A 197 -10.22 10.36 13.71
C PHE A 197 -8.75 9.96 13.58
N ASN A 198 -7.92 10.27 14.57
CA ASN A 198 -6.49 10.02 14.48
C ASN A 198 -5.82 9.90 15.85
N ASN A 199 -5.81 8.68 16.38
CA ASN A 199 -5.19 8.32 17.65
C ASN A 199 -3.84 7.59 17.48
N ILE A 200 -3.27 7.59 16.28
CA ILE A 200 -2.05 6.85 15.96
C ILE A 200 -0.91 7.22 16.93
N ASP A 201 -0.63 8.51 17.11
CA ASP A 201 0.43 8.99 18.03
C ASP A 201 0.26 8.45 19.45
N PHE A 202 -0.98 8.43 19.95
CA PHE A 202 -1.30 7.99 21.31
C PHE A 202 -1.15 6.47 21.43
N GLU A 203 -1.74 5.70 20.52
CA GLU A 203 -1.70 4.25 20.60
C GLU A 203 -0.30 3.68 20.31
N ILE A 204 0.53 4.31 19.45
CA ILE A 204 1.94 3.92 19.27
C ILE A 204 2.71 4.06 20.59
N LYS A 205 2.54 5.20 21.28
CA LYS A 205 3.21 5.45 22.56
C LYS A 205 2.82 4.42 23.60
N GLN A 206 1.52 4.19 23.76
CA GLN A 206 1.00 3.19 24.71
C GLN A 206 1.48 1.78 24.35
N GLY A 207 1.43 1.39 23.07
CA GLY A 207 1.83 0.07 22.62
C GLY A 207 3.31 -0.21 22.80
N LEU A 208 4.17 0.73 22.39
CA LEU A 208 5.61 0.59 22.61
C LEU A 208 5.95 0.54 24.10
N GLN A 209 5.30 1.37 24.93
CA GLN A 209 5.49 1.33 26.37
C GLN A 209 5.17 -0.05 26.95
N LYS A 210 4.04 -0.65 26.56
CA LYS A 210 3.68 -2.01 27.00
C LYS A 210 4.67 -3.07 26.54
N ILE A 211 5.12 -3.01 25.29
CA ILE A 211 6.13 -3.96 24.78
C ILE A 211 7.43 -3.82 25.59
N MET A 212 7.82 -2.59 25.93
CA MET A 212 9.00 -2.33 26.77
C MET A 212 8.83 -2.88 28.19
N GLU A 213 7.68 -2.66 28.81
CA GLU A 213 7.35 -3.12 30.16
C GLU A 213 7.21 -4.65 30.26
N GLN A 214 6.52 -5.30 29.30
CA GLN A 214 6.33 -6.76 29.25
C GLN A 214 7.67 -7.51 29.26
N ASN A 215 8.69 -6.93 28.64
CA ASN A 215 9.94 -7.63 28.35
C ASN A 215 11.12 -7.19 29.23
N GLY A 216 10.96 -6.11 30.02
CA GLY A 216 11.99 -5.62 30.94
C GLY A 216 13.31 -5.25 30.25
N LYS A 217 13.22 -4.73 29.01
CA LYS A 217 14.39 -4.44 28.15
C LYS A 217 14.84 -2.99 28.33
N SER A 218 16.15 -2.77 28.32
CA SER A 218 16.77 -1.44 28.48
C SER A 218 17.25 -0.84 27.16
N LYS A 219 16.99 -1.51 26.04
CA LYS A 219 17.48 -1.11 24.72
C LYS A 219 16.45 -1.39 23.61
N LEU A 220 16.26 -0.42 22.74
CA LEU A 220 15.44 -0.49 21.53
C LEU A 220 16.33 -0.23 20.31
N PHE A 221 16.43 -1.21 19.43
CA PHE A 221 17.03 -1.05 18.12
C PHE A 221 15.96 -0.83 17.07
N MET A 222 16.13 0.23 16.29
CA MET A 222 15.25 0.59 15.20
C MET A 222 16.00 0.35 13.87
N LEU A 223 15.67 -0.76 13.21
CA LEU A 223 16.29 -1.21 11.97
C LEU A 223 15.43 -0.85 10.76
N TYR A 224 15.90 0.12 9.96
CA TYR A 224 15.19 0.61 8.77
C TYR A 224 15.96 0.26 7.49
N ASN A 225 15.28 0.15 6.34
CA ASN A 225 15.96 -0.06 5.06
C ASN A 225 16.39 1.27 4.42
N SER A 226 17.19 1.24 3.36
CA SER A 226 17.75 2.45 2.76
C SER A 226 16.74 3.37 2.05
N SER A 227 15.44 3.01 2.02
CA SER A 227 14.39 3.80 1.38
C SER A 227 14.16 5.14 2.12
N GLN A 228 13.68 6.15 1.41
CA GLN A 228 13.34 7.44 2.03
C GLN A 228 12.07 7.34 2.89
N GLU A 229 11.12 6.49 2.48
CA GLU A 229 9.88 6.21 3.23
C GLU A 229 10.18 5.58 4.60
N ASP A 230 11.08 4.58 4.63
CA ASP A 230 11.47 3.90 5.87
C ASP A 230 12.17 4.87 6.83
N LYS A 231 13.07 5.72 6.31
CA LYS A 231 13.72 6.77 7.10
C LYS A 231 12.71 7.71 7.75
N CYS A 232 11.73 8.17 6.99
CA CYS A 232 10.69 9.07 7.50
C CYS A 232 9.81 8.37 8.53
N THR A 233 9.41 7.13 8.27
CA THR A 233 8.68 6.28 9.22
C THR A 233 9.45 6.14 10.53
N PHE A 234 10.73 5.82 10.48
CA PHE A 234 11.55 5.59 11.66
C PHE A 234 11.88 6.87 12.42
N ASN A 235 12.08 7.99 11.72
CA ASN A 235 12.20 9.30 12.36
C ASN A 235 10.91 9.69 13.09
N TYR A 236 9.76 9.43 12.48
CA TYR A 236 8.46 9.66 13.11
C TYR A 236 8.27 8.78 14.36
N LEU A 237 8.49 7.46 14.26
CA LEU A 237 8.39 6.54 15.40
C LEU A 237 9.39 6.95 16.52
N HIS A 238 10.61 7.32 16.15
CA HIS A 238 11.61 7.81 17.08
C HIS A 238 11.16 9.10 17.80
N SER A 239 10.51 10.03 17.08
CA SER A 239 9.98 11.26 17.66
C SER A 239 8.89 11.01 18.72
N LEU A 240 8.10 9.93 18.55
CA LEU A 240 7.04 9.55 19.49
C LEU A 240 7.57 8.84 20.73
N ILE A 241 8.58 7.97 20.56
CA ILE A 241 9.09 7.09 21.62
C ILE A 241 10.14 7.78 22.50
N LYS A 242 10.94 8.70 21.94
CA LYS A 242 12.03 9.38 22.66
C LYS A 242 11.54 10.12 23.93
N PRO A 243 10.42 10.86 23.93
CA PRO A 243 9.94 11.55 25.14
C PRO A 243 9.50 10.62 26.28
N ILE A 244 9.13 9.37 25.97
CA ILE A 244 8.59 8.41 26.94
C ILE A 244 9.60 7.31 27.33
N SER A 245 10.80 7.32 26.73
CA SER A 245 11.82 6.26 26.88
C SER A 245 12.97 6.67 27.82
N THR A 246 12.67 7.16 29.02
CA THR A 246 13.70 7.70 29.93
C THR A 246 14.73 6.66 30.39
N ASN A 247 14.36 5.38 30.41
CA ASN A 247 15.21 4.28 30.88
C ASN A 247 15.65 3.32 29.75
N ILE A 248 15.43 3.71 28.49
CA ILE A 248 15.70 2.85 27.33
C ILE A 248 16.63 3.58 26.37
N SER A 249 17.75 2.93 26.05
CA SER A 249 18.66 3.40 24.99
C SER A 249 18.06 3.09 23.63
N ILE A 250 18.03 4.08 22.73
CA ILE A 250 17.48 3.92 21.37
C ILE A 250 18.62 4.07 20.37
N ASP A 251 18.83 3.02 19.56
CA ASP A 251 19.81 3.00 18.48
C ASP A 251 19.08 2.81 17.14
N ILE A 252 19.29 3.73 16.19
CA ILE A 252 18.70 3.66 14.85
C ILE A 252 19.78 3.24 13.86
N LYS A 253 19.54 2.17 13.10
CA LYS A 253 20.53 1.59 12.17
C LYS A 253 19.90 1.24 10.82
N ASN A 254 20.68 1.44 9.76
CA ASN A 254 20.32 1.03 8.42
C ASN A 254 20.66 -0.46 8.24
N ILE A 255 19.71 -1.24 7.73
CA ILE A 255 19.81 -2.68 7.57
C ILE A 255 20.44 -3.11 6.22
N SER A 256 20.89 -2.16 5.38
CA SER A 256 21.48 -2.45 4.06
C SER A 256 22.69 -3.39 4.06
N GLN A 257 23.28 -3.61 5.23
CA GLN A 257 24.28 -4.65 5.47
C GLN A 257 23.82 -5.53 6.64
N ILE A 258 22.71 -6.26 6.44
CA ILE A 258 22.11 -7.08 7.49
C ILE A 258 23.09 -8.10 8.08
N ASP A 259 23.99 -8.67 7.28
CA ASP A 259 25.03 -9.59 7.76
C ASP A 259 25.99 -8.88 8.74
N ASP A 260 26.40 -7.65 8.44
CA ASP A 260 27.25 -6.85 9.34
C ASP A 260 26.50 -6.47 10.62
N VAL A 261 25.20 -6.18 10.52
CA VAL A 261 24.33 -5.94 11.68
C VAL A 261 24.21 -7.22 12.52
N ILE A 262 24.04 -8.39 11.90
CA ILE A 262 23.98 -9.67 12.62
C ILE A 262 25.29 -9.94 13.36
N GLU A 263 26.42 -9.89 12.65
CA GLU A 263 27.73 -10.29 13.18
C GLU A 263 28.24 -9.33 14.26
N ASN A 264 28.16 -8.02 13.99
CA ASN A 264 28.73 -7.02 14.89
C ASN A 264 27.78 -6.62 16.01
N GLU A 265 26.47 -6.78 15.82
CA GLU A 265 25.46 -6.25 16.73
C GLU A 265 24.58 -7.35 17.31
N LEU A 266 23.80 -8.07 16.48
CA LEU A 266 22.74 -8.98 16.96
C LEU A 266 23.29 -10.18 17.75
N LYS A 267 24.52 -10.62 17.47
CA LYS A 267 25.20 -11.70 18.20
C LYS A 267 25.80 -11.26 19.54
N SER A 268 25.93 -9.96 19.79
CA SER A 268 26.52 -9.46 21.04
C SER A 268 25.59 -9.70 22.25
N ASP A 269 26.17 -9.92 23.43
CA ASP A 269 25.38 -10.15 24.65
C ASP A 269 24.53 -8.93 25.05
N ASN A 270 24.98 -7.71 24.71
CA ASN A 270 24.19 -6.48 24.89
C ASN A 270 22.92 -6.44 24.02
N PHE A 271 22.93 -7.13 22.87
CA PHE A 271 21.78 -7.18 21.96
C PHE A 271 20.76 -8.25 22.35
N LYS A 272 21.21 -9.32 23.03
CA LYS A 272 20.32 -10.32 23.68
C LYS A 272 19.44 -9.74 24.80
N SER A 273 19.57 -8.47 25.13
CA SER A 273 18.68 -7.76 26.07
C SER A 273 17.89 -6.63 25.41
N SER A 274 17.63 -6.70 24.10
CA SER A 274 17.01 -5.62 23.33
C SER A 274 15.66 -5.96 22.70
N ILE A 275 14.91 -4.90 22.42
CA ILE A 275 13.74 -4.90 21.52
C ILE A 275 14.22 -4.46 20.13
N ILE A 276 13.70 -5.07 19.08
CA ILE A 276 14.08 -4.84 17.68
C ILE A 276 12.84 -4.44 16.91
N LEU A 277 12.70 -3.15 16.60
CA LEU A 277 11.70 -2.65 15.68
C LEU A 277 12.28 -2.64 14.26
N LYS A 278 11.65 -3.37 13.33
CA LYS A 278 12.19 -3.56 11.97
C LYS A 278 11.20 -3.13 10.88
N GLN A 279 11.71 -2.49 9.83
CA GLN A 279 11.04 -2.39 8.52
C GLN A 279 11.62 -3.44 7.56
N TYR A 280 11.61 -4.68 7.99
CA TYR A 280 12.19 -5.78 7.23
C TYR A 280 11.26 -7.01 7.33
N PRO A 281 10.63 -7.45 6.23
CA PRO A 281 9.60 -8.47 6.29
C PRO A 281 10.12 -9.86 6.71
N PHE A 282 9.29 -10.65 7.39
CA PHE A 282 9.64 -12.01 7.81
C PHE A 282 9.89 -12.94 6.63
N GLU A 283 9.18 -12.79 5.51
CA GLU A 283 9.43 -13.59 4.30
C GLU A 283 10.83 -13.38 3.72
N TRP A 284 11.45 -12.22 3.92
CA TRP A 284 12.83 -11.95 3.51
C TRP A 284 13.82 -12.60 4.47
N LEU A 285 13.62 -12.42 5.78
CA LEU A 285 14.41 -13.12 6.81
C LEU A 285 14.39 -14.62 6.57
N ALA A 286 13.24 -15.11 6.10
CA ALA A 286 13.02 -16.50 5.92
C ALA A 286 13.63 -17.10 4.63
N SER A 287 14.05 -16.25 3.67
CA SER A 287 14.56 -16.68 2.36
C SER A 287 16.03 -16.35 2.11
N GLU A 288 16.60 -15.41 2.87
CA GLU A 288 17.97 -14.89 2.70
C GLU A 288 19.04 -15.66 3.50
N SER A 289 20.31 -15.24 3.39
CA SER A 289 21.45 -15.79 4.16
C SER A 289 21.21 -15.76 5.67
N THR A 290 20.39 -14.82 6.11
CA THR A 290 20.03 -14.55 7.50
C THR A 290 19.07 -15.59 8.09
N TYR A 291 18.51 -16.49 7.27
CA TYR A 291 17.54 -17.52 7.67
C TYR A 291 17.94 -18.26 8.93
N ASN A 292 19.12 -18.88 8.94
CA ASN A 292 19.58 -19.71 10.05
C ASN A 292 19.71 -18.94 11.36
N PHE A 293 19.94 -17.62 11.29
CA PHE A 293 20.05 -16.77 12.47
C PHE A 293 18.66 -16.46 13.05
N PHE A 294 17.73 -16.03 12.20
CA PHE A 294 16.36 -15.66 12.61
C PHE A 294 15.40 -16.84 12.76
N THR A 295 15.80 -18.06 12.40
CA THR A 295 15.05 -19.29 12.75
C THR A 295 15.66 -20.05 13.91
N ASN A 296 16.79 -19.61 14.46
CA ASN A 296 17.41 -20.26 15.60
C ASN A 296 16.54 -20.08 16.87
N PRO A 297 16.04 -21.16 17.50
CA PRO A 297 15.24 -21.06 18.71
C PRO A 297 15.93 -20.32 19.86
N GLN A 298 17.26 -20.33 19.94
CA GLN A 298 18.03 -19.59 20.95
C GLN A 298 17.86 -18.07 20.82
N PHE A 299 17.57 -17.57 19.61
CA PHE A 299 17.30 -16.15 19.41
C PHE A 299 16.01 -15.73 20.11
N TYR A 300 15.01 -16.61 20.13
CA TYR A 300 13.64 -16.36 20.64
C TYR A 300 13.35 -17.09 21.95
N ASP A 301 14.39 -17.50 22.69
CA ASP A 301 14.18 -17.95 24.07
C ASP A 301 13.48 -16.85 24.87
N ASN A 302 12.69 -17.22 25.88
CA ASN A 302 11.62 -16.43 26.49
C ASN A 302 11.99 -15.00 26.91
N LYS A 303 13.28 -14.67 27.00
CA LYS A 303 13.79 -13.36 27.40
C LYS A 303 15.06 -12.92 26.66
N SER A 304 15.43 -13.47 25.51
CA SER A 304 16.58 -12.96 24.74
C SER A 304 16.19 -11.77 23.88
N GLN A 305 15.68 -11.97 22.66
CA GLN A 305 15.38 -10.85 21.75
C GLN A 305 13.90 -10.78 21.42
N ILE A 306 13.35 -9.56 21.43
CA ILE A 306 11.94 -9.26 21.15
C ILE A 306 11.87 -8.51 19.84
N MET A 307 11.14 -9.03 18.86
CA MET A 307 10.95 -8.37 17.58
C MET A 307 9.59 -7.69 17.51
N ILE A 308 9.57 -6.51 16.91
CA ILE A 308 8.39 -5.79 16.50
C ILE A 308 8.46 -5.64 14.97
N GLU A 309 7.58 -6.26 14.21
CA GLU A 309 6.50 -7.16 14.63
C GLU A 309 7.00 -8.56 15.10
N PRO A 310 6.24 -9.28 15.95
CA PRO A 310 6.61 -10.62 16.43
C PRO A 310 6.44 -11.71 15.35
N PRO A 311 7.17 -12.85 15.43
CA PRO A 311 7.18 -13.88 14.38
C PRO A 311 5.80 -14.40 13.94
N TRP A 312 4.82 -14.50 14.84
CA TRP A 312 3.46 -14.94 14.48
C TRP A 312 2.76 -14.03 13.47
N LYS A 313 3.18 -12.76 13.32
CA LYS A 313 2.62 -11.82 12.35
C LYS A 313 2.90 -12.17 10.90
N ILE A 314 3.84 -13.08 10.61
CA ILE A 314 4.03 -13.65 9.26
C ILE A 314 2.75 -14.33 8.73
N ILE A 315 1.88 -14.81 9.63
CA ILE A 315 0.58 -15.39 9.25
C ILE A 315 -0.39 -14.28 8.84
N MET A 316 -0.45 -13.19 9.62
CA MET A 316 -1.32 -12.05 9.31
C MET A 316 -0.87 -11.29 8.06
N SER A 317 0.42 -11.20 7.75
CA SER A 317 0.90 -10.53 6.53
C SER A 317 0.68 -11.34 5.24
N ASN A 318 0.31 -12.62 5.36
CA ASN A 318 0.10 -13.51 4.21
C ASN A 318 -1.33 -13.39 3.66
N LYS A 319 -1.47 -13.14 2.36
CA LYS A 319 -2.77 -13.00 1.68
C LYS A 319 -3.65 -14.25 1.73
N ALA A 320 -3.09 -15.43 2.03
CA ALA A 320 -3.86 -16.63 2.34
C ALA A 320 -4.79 -16.45 3.56
N MET A 321 -4.52 -15.45 4.41
CA MET A 321 -5.46 -15.00 5.44
C MET A 321 -6.85 -14.71 4.87
N SER A 322 -6.95 -14.06 3.70
CA SER A 322 -8.26 -13.78 3.08
C SER A 322 -9.03 -15.06 2.73
N VAL A 323 -8.32 -16.10 2.28
CA VAL A 323 -8.91 -17.40 1.98
C VAL A 323 -9.41 -18.07 3.26
N LEU A 324 -8.58 -18.08 4.30
CA LEU A 324 -8.94 -18.70 5.57
C LEU A 324 -10.14 -18.01 6.23
N LEU A 325 -10.13 -16.66 6.28
CA LEU A 325 -11.23 -15.88 6.82
C LEU A 325 -12.55 -16.17 6.08
N TYR A 326 -12.53 -16.20 4.75
CA TYR A 326 -13.73 -16.50 3.96
C TYR A 326 -14.32 -17.89 4.27
N ASN A 327 -13.46 -18.87 4.56
CA ASN A 327 -13.90 -20.23 4.92
C ASN A 327 -14.37 -20.34 6.38
N MET A 328 -13.73 -19.63 7.31
CA MET A 328 -14.09 -19.65 8.74
C MET A 328 -15.35 -18.83 9.03
N PHE A 329 -15.55 -17.74 8.29
CA PHE A 329 -16.63 -16.78 8.53
C PHE A 329 -17.44 -16.49 7.25
N PRO A 330 -18.04 -17.51 6.62
CA PRO A 330 -18.66 -17.39 5.29
C PRO A 330 -19.89 -16.46 5.25
N GLN A 331 -20.44 -16.10 6.40
CA GLN A 331 -21.59 -15.19 6.53
C GLN A 331 -21.17 -13.73 6.72
N ASN A 332 -19.89 -13.42 6.92
CA ASN A 332 -19.45 -12.04 7.11
C ASN A 332 -19.54 -11.27 5.77
N PRO A 333 -20.32 -10.18 5.70
CA PRO A 333 -20.60 -9.47 4.45
C PRO A 333 -19.42 -8.66 3.93
N HIS A 334 -18.38 -8.45 4.73
CA HIS A 334 -17.17 -7.71 4.38
C HIS A 334 -16.10 -8.59 3.74
N LEU A 335 -16.28 -9.92 3.72
CA LEU A 335 -15.33 -10.83 3.09
C LEU A 335 -15.71 -11.11 1.63
N ALA A 336 -14.89 -10.62 0.71
CA ALA A 336 -14.95 -11.05 -0.68
C ALA A 336 -14.54 -12.52 -0.80
N LYS A 337 -15.13 -13.24 -1.76
CA LYS A 337 -14.84 -14.67 -1.95
C LYS A 337 -13.37 -14.86 -2.25
N ALA A 338 -12.73 -15.79 -1.57
CA ALA A 338 -11.31 -16.05 -1.71
C ALA A 338 -11.02 -17.56 -1.70
N SER A 339 -10.03 -17.99 -2.49
CA SER A 339 -9.68 -19.39 -2.71
C SER A 339 -8.19 -19.56 -3.04
N LEU A 340 -7.64 -20.75 -2.79
CA LEU A 340 -6.29 -21.14 -3.24
C LEU A 340 -6.25 -21.52 -4.74
N GLY A 341 -7.41 -21.66 -5.38
CA GLY A 341 -7.54 -21.89 -6.82
C GLY A 341 -8.59 -20.97 -7.46
N PRO A 342 -8.62 -20.86 -8.80
CA PRO A 342 -9.54 -19.98 -9.50
C PRO A 342 -11.01 -20.21 -9.12
N ILE A 343 -11.71 -19.11 -8.84
CA ILE A 343 -13.12 -19.10 -8.45
C ILE A 343 -13.99 -19.28 -9.71
N ARG A 344 -14.94 -20.22 -9.66
CA ARG A 344 -15.84 -20.57 -10.77
C ARG A 344 -17.28 -20.75 -10.28
N TYR A 345 -18.26 -20.32 -11.07
CA TYR A 345 -19.69 -20.65 -10.90
C TYR A 345 -20.20 -21.43 -12.11
N GLY A 346 -20.75 -22.64 -11.88
CA GLY A 346 -21.31 -23.46 -12.96
C GLY A 346 -20.32 -23.74 -14.09
N GLY A 347 -19.01 -23.78 -13.80
CA GLY A 347 -17.93 -23.96 -14.78
C GLY A 347 -17.37 -22.66 -15.39
N SER A 348 -18.08 -21.53 -15.28
CA SER A 348 -17.65 -20.22 -15.79
C SER A 348 -16.85 -19.44 -14.75
N GLY A 349 -15.78 -18.75 -15.20
CA GLY A 349 -15.01 -17.85 -14.34
C GLY A 349 -15.80 -16.58 -14.00
N ILE A 350 -15.44 -15.96 -12.86
CA ILE A 350 -15.89 -14.61 -12.48
C ILE A 350 -14.72 -13.62 -12.58
N PRO A 351 -14.99 -12.30 -12.67
CA PRO A 351 -14.00 -11.27 -12.42
C PRO A 351 -13.33 -11.51 -11.07
N GLN A 352 -12.02 -11.73 -11.09
CA GLN A 352 -11.24 -12.03 -9.90
C GLN A 352 -9.79 -11.57 -10.08
N VAL A 353 -9.09 -11.38 -8.98
CA VAL A 353 -7.68 -11.04 -8.94
C VAL A 353 -6.87 -12.19 -8.37
N SER A 354 -5.74 -12.50 -8.99
CA SER A 354 -4.72 -13.37 -8.39
C SER A 354 -3.69 -12.52 -7.65
N LYS A 355 -3.37 -12.89 -6.42
CA LYS A 355 -2.44 -12.17 -5.55
C LYS A 355 -1.39 -13.13 -4.99
N GLN A 356 -0.11 -12.76 -5.04
CA GLN A 356 0.96 -13.54 -4.43
C GLN A 356 0.81 -13.53 -2.90
N LYS A 357 0.95 -14.68 -2.24
CA LYS A 357 0.75 -14.84 -0.78
C LYS A 357 1.54 -13.81 0.04
N TYR A 358 2.81 -13.61 -0.32
CA TYR A 358 3.72 -12.61 0.27
C TYR A 358 3.99 -11.41 -0.67
N GLY A 359 3.08 -11.13 -1.61
CA GLY A 359 3.18 -9.94 -2.47
C GLY A 359 2.95 -8.65 -1.68
N ARG A 360 3.44 -7.51 -2.19
CA ARG A 360 3.36 -6.20 -1.54
C ARG A 360 3.01 -5.12 -2.56
N GLU A 361 2.48 -3.97 -2.12
CA GLU A 361 2.39 -2.74 -2.92
C GLU A 361 1.70 -2.88 -4.29
N GLY A 362 0.73 -3.79 -4.40
CA GLY A 362 0.02 -4.05 -5.66
C GLY A 362 0.83 -4.86 -6.69
N ASP A 363 2.05 -5.29 -6.35
CA ASP A 363 2.90 -6.05 -7.25
C ASP A 363 2.30 -7.41 -7.60
N SER A 364 2.46 -7.78 -8.86
CA SER A 364 2.02 -9.07 -9.40
C SER A 364 0.53 -9.36 -9.23
N ILE A 365 -0.30 -8.34 -9.04
CA ILE A 365 -1.76 -8.47 -9.14
C ILE A 365 -2.13 -8.62 -10.60
N ILE A 366 -2.78 -9.72 -10.92
CA ILE A 366 -3.32 -9.97 -12.26
C ILE A 366 -4.82 -10.00 -12.13
N LEU A 367 -5.50 -9.21 -12.97
CA LEU A 367 -6.96 -9.24 -13.13
C LEU A 367 -7.30 -10.18 -14.28
N SER A 368 -8.21 -11.13 -14.07
CA SER A 368 -8.74 -11.92 -15.17
C SER A 368 -10.19 -12.31 -14.93
N ASN A 369 -11.00 -12.18 -15.99
CA ASN A 369 -12.36 -12.72 -16.04
C ASN A 369 -12.36 -14.24 -16.31
N TYR A 370 -11.25 -14.78 -16.82
CA TYR A 370 -11.16 -16.16 -17.30
C TYR A 370 -9.73 -16.70 -17.14
N TYR A 371 -9.39 -17.20 -15.95
CA TYR A 371 -8.21 -18.06 -15.82
C TYR A 371 -8.49 -19.40 -16.53
N LYS A 372 -8.10 -19.51 -17.80
CA LYS A 372 -8.46 -20.61 -18.71
C LYS A 372 -7.56 -21.86 -18.64
N GLY A 373 -6.42 -21.84 -17.95
CA GLY A 373 -5.53 -23.01 -17.84
C GLY A 373 -4.12 -22.65 -17.36
N ASP A 374 -3.47 -23.66 -16.80
CA ASP A 374 -2.14 -23.80 -16.15
C ASP A 374 -1.43 -22.59 -15.51
N PHE A 375 -1.10 -22.80 -14.24
CA PHE A 375 -0.52 -21.86 -13.27
C PHE A 375 0.94 -21.46 -13.57
N GLU A 376 1.52 -21.90 -14.68
CA GLU A 376 2.96 -21.75 -14.95
C GLU A 376 3.35 -20.29 -15.27
N SER A 377 2.42 -19.44 -15.72
CA SER A 377 2.72 -18.05 -16.10
C SER A 377 2.67 -17.04 -14.95
N PHE A 378 2.42 -17.46 -13.70
CA PHE A 378 2.28 -16.57 -12.55
C PHE A 378 3.59 -16.36 -11.75
N GLN A 379 4.71 -16.92 -12.22
CA GLN A 379 6.02 -16.71 -11.60
C GLN A 379 6.60 -15.34 -11.98
N THR A 380 6.25 -14.32 -11.20
CA THR A 380 6.99 -13.05 -11.17
C THR A 380 7.80 -12.97 -9.87
N ASP A 381 9.08 -13.32 -9.96
CA ASP A 381 10.26 -12.98 -9.15
C ASP A 381 10.22 -12.70 -7.62
N SER A 382 9.10 -12.71 -6.89
CA SER A 382 9.12 -12.47 -5.44
C SER A 382 9.37 -13.78 -4.66
N TYR A 383 10.66 -14.10 -4.54
CA TYR A 383 11.26 -15.04 -3.59
C TYR A 383 10.91 -16.52 -3.82
N GLN A 384 11.72 -17.18 -4.66
CA GLN A 384 11.62 -18.60 -5.07
C GLN A 384 11.50 -19.64 -3.93
N LYS A 385 11.66 -19.26 -2.66
CA LYS A 385 11.47 -20.15 -1.49
C LYS A 385 10.06 -20.11 -0.87
N PHE A 386 9.27 -19.04 -1.06
CA PHE A 386 7.97 -18.83 -0.38
C PHE A 386 6.75 -18.76 -1.31
N SER A 387 6.94 -18.80 -2.62
CA SER A 387 5.83 -18.76 -3.57
C SER A 387 5.78 -20.03 -4.39
N SER A 388 4.84 -20.92 -4.05
CA SER A 388 4.46 -21.99 -4.97
C SER A 388 3.22 -21.63 -5.78
N LYS A 389 2.22 -20.93 -5.17
CA LYS A 389 0.94 -20.58 -5.82
C LYS A 389 0.31 -19.29 -5.27
N PRO A 390 -0.32 -18.45 -6.11
CA PRO A 390 -1.08 -17.28 -5.66
C PRO A 390 -2.41 -17.69 -5.00
N ILE A 391 -3.07 -16.72 -4.36
CA ILE A 391 -4.48 -16.83 -3.97
C ILE A 391 -5.35 -16.07 -4.98
N PHE A 392 -6.62 -16.44 -5.05
CA PHE A 392 -7.62 -15.80 -5.90
C PHE A 392 -8.67 -15.14 -5.01
N GLN A 393 -9.00 -13.88 -5.30
CA GLN A 393 -10.07 -13.16 -4.62
C GLN A 393 -11.01 -12.55 -5.65
N GLU A 394 -12.31 -12.59 -5.39
CA GLU A 394 -13.33 -11.93 -6.20
C GLU A 394 -12.99 -10.44 -6.40
N PHE A 395 -13.09 -9.98 -7.65
CA PHE A 395 -12.86 -8.58 -7.99
C PHE A 395 -14.09 -7.78 -7.60
N ILE A 396 -13.90 -6.79 -6.74
CA ILE A 396 -14.97 -5.88 -6.32
C ILE A 396 -14.87 -4.61 -7.16
N ASP A 397 -15.93 -4.35 -7.93
CA ASP A 397 -16.07 -3.12 -8.69
C ASP A 397 -16.45 -1.97 -7.74
N SER A 398 -15.72 -0.87 -7.80
CA SER A 398 -15.94 0.33 -6.98
C SER A 398 -16.37 1.52 -7.83
N ASP A 399 -16.97 2.53 -7.20
CA ASP A 399 -17.23 3.80 -7.88
C ASP A 399 -15.93 4.58 -8.13
N HIS A 400 -16.04 5.59 -9.00
CA HIS A 400 -14.95 6.52 -9.31
C HIS A 400 -15.26 7.88 -8.72
N HIS A 401 -14.33 8.42 -7.94
CA HIS A 401 -14.47 9.76 -7.37
C HIS A 401 -13.63 10.74 -8.18
N GLN A 402 -14.27 11.56 -9.02
CA GLN A 402 -13.57 12.41 -9.98
C GLN A 402 -12.56 11.63 -10.85
N GLN A 403 -13.00 10.47 -11.40
CA GLN A 403 -12.19 9.55 -12.21
C GLN A 403 -11.06 8.81 -11.46
N ARG A 404 -11.02 8.90 -10.13
CA ARG A 404 -10.06 8.20 -9.28
C ARG A 404 -10.69 6.96 -8.66
N TYR A 405 -9.97 5.85 -8.68
CA TYR A 405 -10.18 4.72 -7.78
C TYR A 405 -9.60 5.06 -6.42
N ILE A 406 -10.26 4.59 -5.36
CA ILE A 406 -9.78 4.78 -4.00
C ILE A 406 -9.71 3.45 -3.25
N THR A 407 -8.78 3.37 -2.31
CA THR A 407 -8.83 2.39 -1.22
C THR A 407 -8.92 3.12 0.10
N LEU A 408 -9.66 2.52 1.02
CA LEU A 408 -9.79 2.97 2.40
C LEU A 408 -8.97 2.02 3.25
N SER A 409 -8.05 2.55 4.05
CA SER A 409 -7.24 1.72 4.93
C SER A 409 -7.40 2.18 6.37
N CYS A 410 -7.48 1.24 7.31
CA CYS A 410 -7.54 1.54 8.73
C CYS A 410 -6.34 0.94 9.47
N TRP A 411 -5.67 1.79 10.25
CA TRP A 411 -4.59 1.41 11.13
C TRP A 411 -5.14 0.78 12.39
N VAL A 412 -4.53 -0.34 12.78
CA VAL A 412 -4.76 -1.02 14.05
C VAL A 412 -3.45 -1.03 14.82
N ILE A 413 -3.47 -0.48 16.03
CA ILE A 413 -2.33 -0.51 16.95
C ILE A 413 -2.75 -1.25 18.22
N GLN A 414 -2.00 -2.29 18.59
CA GLN A 414 -2.30 -3.12 19.78
C GLN A 414 -3.78 -3.56 19.82
N GLY A 415 -4.28 -4.03 18.68
CA GLY A 415 -5.64 -4.50 18.51
C GLY A 415 -6.75 -3.44 18.49
N LYS A 416 -6.42 -2.13 18.46
CA LYS A 416 -7.40 -1.04 18.37
C LYS A 416 -7.33 -0.30 17.03
N PRO A 417 -8.45 -0.16 16.30
CA PRO A 417 -8.52 0.78 15.17
C PRO A 417 -8.24 2.20 15.66
N CYS A 418 -7.35 2.94 15.00
CA CYS A 418 -6.83 4.22 15.53
C CYS A 418 -6.57 5.30 14.47
N GLY A 419 -6.75 5.02 13.19
CA GLY A 419 -6.59 6.02 12.14
C GLY A 419 -6.92 5.48 10.76
N ILE A 420 -7.15 6.37 9.80
CA ILE A 420 -7.51 6.02 8.42
C ILE A 420 -6.50 6.63 7.46
N VAL A 421 -6.20 5.95 6.36
CA VAL A 421 -5.48 6.51 5.22
C VAL A 421 -6.25 6.20 3.94
N ILE A 422 -6.30 7.17 3.03
CA ILE A 422 -6.97 7.01 1.73
C ILE A 422 -5.91 7.13 0.64
N ARG A 423 -5.88 6.13 -0.23
CA ARG A 423 -5.03 6.13 -1.43
C ARG A 423 -5.90 6.31 -2.66
N GLU A 424 -5.44 7.11 -3.61
CA GLU A 424 -6.12 7.30 -4.90
C GLU A 424 -5.21 7.05 -6.10
N ASP A 425 -5.79 6.53 -7.17
CA ASP A 425 -5.12 6.26 -8.45
C ASP A 425 -6.15 6.39 -9.58
N LEU A 426 -5.75 6.63 -10.84
CA LEU A 426 -6.68 6.47 -11.98
C LEU A 426 -6.72 5.01 -12.49
N ASN A 427 -5.84 4.14 -12.00
CA ASN A 427 -5.87 2.70 -12.24
C ASN A 427 -6.64 1.97 -11.14
N PRO A 428 -7.30 0.84 -11.45
CA PRO A 428 -8.03 0.05 -10.47
C PRO A 428 -7.14 -0.68 -9.45
N ILE A 429 -5.82 -0.73 -9.68
CA ILE A 429 -4.85 -1.35 -8.77
C ILE A 429 -4.05 -0.24 -8.09
N ILE A 430 -4.24 -0.09 -6.78
CA ILE A 430 -3.44 0.81 -5.95
C ILE A 430 -2.09 0.17 -5.69
N GLY A 431 -1.00 0.91 -5.94
CA GLY A 431 0.36 0.43 -5.76
C GLY A 431 1.28 1.45 -5.06
N GLN A 432 2.58 1.21 -5.13
CA GLN A 432 3.60 2.05 -4.46
C GLN A 432 3.47 3.54 -4.82
N GLY A 433 3.25 3.85 -6.10
CA GLY A 433 3.16 5.23 -6.60
C GLY A 433 1.81 5.91 -6.39
N SER A 434 0.76 5.20 -5.94
CA SER A 434 -0.57 5.80 -5.81
C SER A 434 -0.56 6.95 -4.80
N SER A 435 -1.33 7.99 -5.05
CA SER A 435 -1.32 9.18 -4.20
C SER A 435 -1.96 8.92 -2.84
N VAL A 436 -1.49 9.58 -1.80
CA VAL A 436 -2.15 9.67 -0.48
C VAL A 436 -2.94 10.97 -0.42
N VAL A 437 -4.21 10.88 -0.05
CA VAL A 437 -5.11 12.03 0.09
C VAL A 437 -5.68 12.06 1.51
N PRO A 438 -5.67 13.20 2.20
CA PRO A 438 -6.23 13.30 3.53
C PRO A 438 -7.75 13.15 3.51
N TYR A 439 -8.32 12.85 4.67
CA TYR A 439 -9.76 12.74 4.85
C TYR A 439 -10.25 13.60 6.01
N TYR A 440 -11.55 13.86 6.02
CA TYR A 440 -12.26 14.43 7.15
C TYR A 440 -13.65 13.79 7.29
N ILE A 441 -14.21 13.83 8.49
CA ILE A 441 -15.55 13.31 8.77
C ILE A 441 -16.55 14.47 8.69
N GLU A 442 -17.70 14.21 8.09
CA GLU A 442 -18.80 15.18 8.01
C GLU A 442 -19.26 15.63 9.40
N LYS A 443 -19.41 16.95 9.58
CA LYS A 443 -20.00 17.54 10.79
C LYS A 443 -21.52 17.60 10.64
N LYS A 444 -22.27 17.05 11.60
CA LYS A 444 -23.72 17.29 11.70
C LYS A 444 -23.93 18.68 12.32
N GLN A 445 -24.84 19.47 11.76
CA GLN A 445 -25.06 20.87 12.13
C GLN A 445 -25.73 21.07 13.50
N SER A 446 -26.16 20.00 14.17
CA SER A 446 -26.84 20.05 15.45
C SER A 446 -25.91 19.58 16.57
N GLU A 447 -25.65 20.47 17.53
CA GLU A 447 -25.01 20.29 18.85
C GLU A 447 -23.54 20.75 18.98
N ASN A 448 -23.32 21.61 19.97
CA ASN A 448 -21.98 21.98 20.46
C ASN A 448 -21.32 20.71 21.01
N GLU A 449 -20.13 20.38 20.49
CA GLU A 449 -19.39 19.12 20.72
C GLU A 449 -20.08 17.88 20.12
N GLN A 450 -19.63 17.45 18.93
CA GLN A 450 -20.01 16.12 18.43
C GLN A 450 -19.25 15.06 19.24
N GLN A 451 -19.95 14.08 19.78
CA GLN A 451 -19.33 12.86 20.30
C GLN A 451 -19.77 11.71 19.41
N ILE A 452 -18.83 11.12 18.66
CA ILE A 452 -19.11 9.88 17.92
C ILE A 452 -18.76 8.72 18.85
N GLN A 453 -19.77 7.93 19.18
CA GLN A 453 -19.61 6.73 19.98
C GLN A 453 -19.70 5.49 19.10
N ILE A 454 -18.65 4.68 19.12
CA ILE A 454 -18.61 3.43 18.37
C ILE A 454 -18.48 2.28 19.35
N ASP A 455 -19.49 1.41 19.34
CA ASP A 455 -19.50 0.15 20.07
C ASP A 455 -18.80 -0.93 19.22
N LEU A 456 -17.67 -1.41 19.73
CA LEU A 456 -16.90 -2.51 19.12
C LEU A 456 -17.24 -3.81 19.84
N ILE A 457 -17.77 -4.79 19.10
CA ILE A 457 -18.31 -6.05 19.64
C ILE A 457 -17.37 -7.20 19.27
N THR A 458 -17.11 -8.09 20.23
CA THR A 458 -16.40 -9.36 20.00
C THR A 458 -17.18 -10.53 20.57
N ASP A 459 -17.08 -11.71 19.95
CA ASP A 459 -17.56 -12.94 20.59
C ASP A 459 -16.61 -13.42 21.71
N THR A 460 -17.07 -14.38 22.51
CA THR A 460 -16.34 -14.90 23.67
C THR A 460 -15.00 -15.55 23.31
N THR A 461 -14.91 -16.25 22.17
CA THR A 461 -13.66 -16.91 21.75
C THR A 461 -12.63 -15.85 21.40
N GLN A 462 -13.02 -14.88 20.58
CA GLN A 462 -12.16 -13.77 20.16
C GLN A 462 -11.73 -12.90 21.33
N SER A 463 -12.65 -12.60 22.24
CA SER A 463 -12.36 -11.89 23.49
C SER A 463 -11.31 -12.59 24.33
N ASN A 464 -11.44 -13.90 24.55
CA ASN A 464 -10.45 -14.67 25.31
C ASN A 464 -9.06 -14.60 24.67
N ILE A 465 -8.97 -14.65 23.34
CA ILE A 465 -7.71 -14.50 22.62
C ILE A 465 -7.13 -13.10 22.87
N ARG A 466 -7.93 -12.05 22.66
CA ARG A 466 -7.51 -10.65 22.88
C ARG A 466 -7.05 -10.39 24.30
N GLN A 467 -7.83 -10.80 25.30
CA GLN A 467 -7.49 -10.63 26.71
C GLN A 467 -6.20 -11.37 27.07
N SER A 468 -5.97 -12.53 26.46
CA SER A 468 -4.73 -13.29 26.68
C SER A 468 -3.50 -12.64 26.03
N LEU A 469 -3.69 -11.88 24.94
CA LEU A 469 -2.61 -11.21 24.22
C LEU A 469 -2.34 -9.82 24.78
N TYR A 470 -3.37 -8.98 24.89
CA TYR A 470 -3.28 -7.56 25.23
C TYR A 470 -3.62 -7.23 26.69
N GLY A 471 -4.13 -8.19 27.46
CA GLY A 471 -4.51 -8.00 28.86
C GLY A 471 -6.00 -7.74 29.08
N LYS A 472 -6.49 -8.15 30.27
CA LYS A 472 -7.92 -8.08 30.65
C LYS A 472 -8.43 -6.67 30.92
N GLU A 473 -7.58 -5.81 31.47
CA GLU A 473 -7.97 -4.43 31.83
C GLU A 473 -8.27 -3.57 30.59
N GLU A 474 -7.72 -3.96 29.44
CA GLU A 474 -7.92 -3.26 28.16
C GLU A 474 -9.19 -3.69 27.44
N PHE A 475 -9.65 -4.92 27.68
CA PHE A 475 -10.76 -5.56 26.97
C PHE A 475 -11.62 -6.31 27.98
N ASN A 476 -12.64 -5.62 28.52
CA ASN A 476 -13.50 -6.14 29.58
C ASN A 476 -14.98 -6.11 29.16
N SER A 477 -15.57 -7.23 28.75
CA SER A 477 -16.89 -7.64 29.27
C SER A 477 -17.33 -9.03 28.83
N ASN A 478 -18.29 -9.62 29.56
CA ASN A 478 -18.99 -10.85 29.14
C ASN A 478 -19.97 -10.65 27.97
N THR A 479 -19.90 -9.48 27.30
CA THR A 479 -20.58 -9.07 26.06
C THR A 479 -19.73 -7.99 25.35
N ASP A 480 -18.39 -8.16 25.35
CA ASP A 480 -17.32 -7.21 24.98
C ASP A 480 -17.73 -6.00 24.12
N LEU A 481 -18.20 -4.94 24.79
CA LEU A 481 -18.39 -3.62 24.22
C LEU A 481 -17.16 -2.76 24.56
N ILE A 482 -16.33 -2.43 23.57
CA ILE A 482 -15.34 -1.35 23.72
C ILE A 482 -15.98 -0.09 23.15
N ARG A 483 -16.14 0.93 24.00
CA ARG A 483 -16.64 2.22 23.57
C ARG A 483 -15.47 3.08 23.11
N LEU A 484 -15.32 3.24 21.80
CA LEU A 484 -14.46 4.30 21.27
C LEU A 484 -15.23 5.63 21.39
N GLN A 485 -14.69 6.55 22.20
CA GLN A 485 -15.18 7.91 22.33
C GLN A 485 -14.18 8.87 21.71
N GLU A 486 -14.61 9.60 20.70
CA GLU A 486 -13.88 10.74 20.15
C GLU A 486 -14.57 12.03 20.58
N ASN A 487 -13.86 12.85 21.36
CA ASN A 487 -14.34 14.16 21.77
C ASN A 487 -13.97 15.18 20.68
N ILE A 488 -14.98 15.70 19.98
CA ILE A 488 -14.77 16.56 18.83
C ILE A 488 -14.94 18.02 19.24
N THR A 489 -13.83 18.77 19.29
CA THR A 489 -13.87 20.19 19.62
C THR A 489 -14.17 21.05 18.38
N GLU A 490 -15.07 22.03 18.53
CA GLU A 490 -15.40 23.01 17.49
C GLU A 490 -14.17 23.81 17.04
N LYS A 491 -13.87 23.79 15.75
CA LYS A 491 -13.00 24.76 15.09
C LYS A 491 -13.71 25.30 13.84
N LYS A 492 -13.75 26.63 13.69
CA LYS A 492 -14.45 27.38 12.63
C LYS A 492 -13.87 27.07 11.24
N GLN A 493 -14.70 26.47 10.38
CA GLN A 493 -14.33 26.20 9.00
C GLN A 493 -14.19 27.52 8.21
N TYR A 494 -13.00 27.81 7.67
CA TYR A 494 -12.79 28.91 6.74
C TYR A 494 -12.76 28.36 5.30
N VAL A 495 -13.72 28.78 4.47
CA VAL A 495 -13.76 28.44 3.04
C VAL A 495 -13.52 29.73 2.26
N ASP A 496 -12.43 29.78 1.48
CA ASP A 496 -12.10 30.93 0.62
C ASP A 496 -13.04 30.98 -0.61
N PRO A 497 -13.89 32.01 -0.74
CA PRO A 497 -14.91 32.08 -1.80
C PRO A 497 -14.34 32.28 -3.22
N LEU A 498 -13.06 32.62 -3.39
CA LEU A 498 -12.42 32.79 -4.71
C LEU A 498 -11.71 31.52 -5.21
N PHE A 499 -11.74 30.45 -4.42
CA PHE A 499 -10.95 29.24 -4.61
C PHE A 499 -11.32 28.42 -5.86
N GLN A 500 -12.62 28.24 -6.14
CA GLN A 500 -13.08 27.51 -7.35
C GLN A 500 -12.49 28.10 -8.64
N ASN A 501 -12.39 29.43 -8.72
CA ASN A 501 -11.85 30.12 -9.90
C ASN A 501 -10.34 29.92 -10.08
N LYS A 502 -9.58 29.66 -9.01
CA LYS A 502 -8.14 29.34 -9.08
C LYS A 502 -7.89 27.91 -9.55
N ILE A 503 -8.67 26.94 -9.08
CA ILE A 503 -8.62 25.53 -9.51
C ILE A 503 -8.98 25.40 -11.00
N ILE A 504 -10.04 26.08 -11.46
CA ILE A 504 -10.43 26.08 -12.88
C ILE A 504 -9.29 26.59 -13.77
N ARG A 505 -8.56 27.63 -13.32
CA ARG A 505 -7.38 28.14 -14.04
C ARG A 505 -6.21 27.15 -14.07
N GLN A 506 -5.97 26.40 -12.99
CA GLN A 506 -4.92 25.39 -12.93
C GLN A 506 -5.26 24.14 -13.78
N ASN A 507 -6.51 23.66 -13.74
CA ASN A 507 -6.97 22.58 -14.64
C ASN A 507 -6.93 23.01 -16.11
N ASN A 508 -7.26 24.26 -16.41
CA ASN A 508 -7.13 24.80 -17.77
C ASN A 508 -5.66 24.95 -18.21
N TYR A 509 -4.73 25.16 -17.28
CA TYR A 509 -3.29 25.18 -17.57
C TYR A 509 -2.75 23.78 -17.91
N SER A 510 -3.20 22.74 -17.19
CA SER A 510 -2.90 21.33 -17.51
C SER A 510 -3.48 20.93 -18.88
N SER A 511 -4.71 21.35 -19.16
CA SER A 511 -5.38 21.17 -20.46
C SER A 511 -4.67 21.92 -21.60
N TYR A 512 -4.14 23.10 -21.31
CA TYR A 512 -3.37 23.93 -22.26
C TYR A 512 -2.01 23.29 -22.58
N LEU A 513 -1.31 22.74 -21.58
CA LEU A 513 -0.08 21.96 -21.79
C LEU A 513 -0.35 20.70 -22.62
N GLN A 514 -1.45 19.97 -22.36
CA GLN A 514 -1.88 18.86 -23.22
C GLN A 514 -2.09 19.29 -24.68
N LYS A 515 -2.80 20.40 -24.92
CA LYS A 515 -3.02 20.92 -26.29
C LYS A 515 -1.72 21.32 -26.98
N LYS A 516 -0.78 21.94 -26.26
CA LYS A 516 0.50 22.38 -26.82
C LYS A 516 1.40 21.19 -27.19
N THR A 517 1.40 20.13 -26.39
CA THR A 517 2.12 18.87 -26.66
C THR A 517 1.49 18.09 -27.81
N VAL A 518 0.15 18.12 -27.94
CA VAL A 518 -0.54 17.54 -29.09
C VAL A 518 -0.18 18.30 -30.38
N MET A 519 -0.21 19.63 -30.38
CA MET A 519 0.15 20.43 -31.58
C MET A 519 1.59 20.21 -32.03
N SER A 520 2.56 20.11 -31.11
CA SER A 520 3.96 19.83 -31.46
C SER A 520 4.16 18.40 -31.99
N SER A 521 3.43 17.42 -31.43
CA SER A 521 3.45 16.04 -31.95
C SER A 521 2.81 15.90 -33.33
N THR A 522 1.80 16.72 -33.64
CA THR A 522 1.13 16.70 -34.95
C THR A 522 2.04 17.27 -36.05
N GLN A 523 2.82 18.32 -35.74
CA GLN A 523 3.84 18.86 -36.66
C GLN A 523 5.02 17.89 -36.87
N ASN A 524 5.47 17.20 -35.83
CA ASN A 524 6.54 16.20 -35.94
C ASN A 524 6.10 14.94 -36.71
N ASN A 525 4.85 14.50 -36.55
CA ASN A 525 4.32 13.38 -37.32
C ASN A 525 4.13 13.74 -38.79
N GLN A 526 3.72 14.96 -39.14
CA GLN A 526 3.66 15.40 -40.54
C GLN A 526 5.04 15.38 -41.21
N MET A 527 6.10 15.83 -40.54
CA MET A 527 7.48 15.72 -41.05
C MET A 527 7.96 14.27 -41.20
N HIS A 528 7.66 13.39 -40.23
CA HIS A 528 8.05 11.99 -40.30
C HIS A 528 7.30 11.20 -41.38
N THR A 529 6.05 11.55 -41.66
CA THR A 529 5.26 10.90 -42.71
C THR A 529 5.77 11.29 -44.11
N GLN A 530 6.17 12.56 -44.30
CA GLN A 530 6.78 13.05 -45.54
C GLN A 530 8.12 12.37 -45.85
N LEU A 531 8.99 12.23 -44.84
CA LEU A 531 10.29 11.55 -44.98
C LEU A 531 10.17 10.04 -45.27
N PHE A 532 9.08 9.40 -44.87
CA PHE A 532 8.81 7.99 -45.16
C PHE A 532 8.23 7.77 -46.56
N THR A 533 7.39 8.68 -47.06
CA THR A 533 6.88 8.63 -48.44
C THR A 533 7.97 8.88 -49.48
N ASP A 534 8.92 9.77 -49.21
CA ASP A 534 10.02 10.04 -50.16
C ASP A 534 10.98 8.86 -50.29
N ARG A 535 11.26 8.13 -49.19
CA ARG A 535 12.14 6.94 -49.24
C ARG A 535 11.49 5.71 -49.87
N LEU A 536 10.16 5.63 -49.90
CA LEU A 536 9.43 4.52 -50.53
C LEU A 536 9.29 4.70 -52.05
N LEU A 537 9.36 5.94 -52.55
CA LEU A 537 9.36 6.23 -53.99
C LEU A 537 10.72 5.98 -54.66
N ASP A 538 11.83 6.14 -53.93
CA ASP A 538 13.18 5.86 -54.46
C ASP A 538 13.54 4.36 -54.55
N ALA A 539 12.78 3.48 -53.87
CA ALA A 539 13.05 2.04 -53.83
C ALA A 539 12.34 1.23 -54.94
N GLN A 540 11.61 1.88 -55.85
CA GLN A 540 10.92 1.23 -56.97
C GLN A 540 11.24 1.88 -58.31
N GLN A 541 12.47 1.73 -58.81
CA GLN A 541 12.73 1.75 -60.26
C GLN A 541 13.71 0.63 -60.68
N PRO A 542 13.36 -0.20 -61.67
CA PRO A 542 14.24 -1.25 -62.17
C PRO A 542 15.25 -0.72 -63.20
N ASN A 543 16.48 -1.24 -63.10
CA ASN A 543 17.58 -1.08 -64.04
C ASN A 543 17.15 -1.29 -65.51
N GLN A 544 17.40 -0.28 -66.36
CA GLN A 544 17.56 -0.47 -67.80
C GLN A 544 18.81 0.23 -68.32
N ASN A 545 19.59 -0.55 -69.07
CA ASN A 545 20.81 -0.21 -69.79
C ASN A 545 20.68 1.03 -70.69
N LYS A 546 21.76 1.82 -70.80
CA LYS A 546 22.24 2.39 -72.07
C LYS A 546 23.71 2.78 -72.01
N THR A 547 24.49 2.13 -72.88
CA THR A 547 25.82 2.49 -73.35
C THR A 547 25.82 3.83 -74.10
N THR A 548 26.84 4.69 -73.89
CA THR A 548 27.63 5.38 -74.95
C THR A 548 28.78 6.25 -74.38
N HIS A 549 30.00 5.92 -74.83
CA HIS A 549 31.22 6.72 -75.12
C HIS A 549 31.59 8.09 -74.48
N ARG A 550 32.84 8.08 -73.97
CA ARG A 550 33.99 9.02 -74.16
C ARG A 550 33.82 10.53 -73.89
N GLN A 551 34.60 11.09 -72.94
CA GLN A 551 35.93 11.70 -73.18
C GLN A 551 36.57 12.24 -71.88
N SER A 552 37.86 12.53 -72.01
CA SER A 552 38.95 12.73 -71.04
C SER A 552 39.09 14.12 -70.41
N ALA A 553 39.63 14.17 -69.18
CA ALA A 553 40.59 15.12 -68.56
C ALA A 553 40.34 15.09 -67.04
N GLY A 554 41.28 15.13 -66.10
CA GLY A 554 42.70 15.35 -66.07
C GLY A 554 43.06 15.78 -64.64
N SER A 555 44.15 15.23 -64.11
CA SER A 555 45.01 15.80 -63.05
C SER A 555 44.55 15.84 -61.58
N THR A 556 45.36 15.12 -60.78
CA THR A 556 45.88 15.47 -59.44
C THR A 556 44.93 15.29 -58.25
N GLY A 557 45.28 14.65 -57.14
CA GLY A 557 46.56 14.17 -56.63
C GLY A 557 46.59 14.47 -55.14
N LYS A 558 46.51 13.43 -54.29
CA LYS A 558 47.33 13.22 -53.07
C LYS A 558 46.66 12.27 -52.08
N LYS A 559 47.49 11.30 -51.69
CA LYS A 559 47.42 10.44 -50.51
C LYS A 559 47.26 11.27 -49.24
N PHE A 560 46.58 10.75 -48.21
CA PHE A 560 47.23 10.17 -47.04
C PHE A 560 46.21 9.41 -46.17
N SER A 561 46.75 8.45 -45.45
CA SER A 561 46.13 7.29 -44.81
C SER A 561 45.94 7.54 -43.29
N PRO A 562 45.67 6.54 -42.42
CA PRO A 562 44.73 6.66 -41.30
C PRO A 562 45.45 6.63 -39.94
N HIS A 563 44.66 6.51 -38.86
CA HIS A 563 44.95 6.09 -37.47
C HIS A 563 44.17 7.04 -36.54
N SER A 564 43.49 6.61 -35.48
CA SER A 564 43.40 5.34 -34.76
C SER A 564 42.18 5.41 -33.87
#